data_AF-A0A1N6EDW0-F1
#
_entry.id   AF-A0A1N6EDW0-F1
#
_cell.length_a   1.000
_cell.length_b   1.000
_cell.length_c   1.000
_cell.angle_alpha   90.00
_cell.angle_beta   90.00
_cell.angle_gamma   90.00
#
_symmetry.space_group_name_H-M   'P 1'
#
loop_
_entity.id
_entity.type
_entity.pdbx_description
1 polymer ?
#
loop_
_entity_poly.entity_id
_entity_poly.type
_entity_poly.pdbx_seq_one_letter_code
_entity_poly.pdbx_strand_id
1 'polypeptide(L)'
;MSDKPKYGLGSIKKHKFFWLLYPAILFLLALIAFSVATQQVAATYNYHPALNGKIFDGWYVPWAIIGWSQQFPEAAKVIDDATLTSQLVFVVPLFAIFGLWQFFMRTPNLYNDLHGSARWAKKKDIQKAGLFADKGVYVGGWQDKENLHYLRHSGAEHILVFAPTRSGKGVGLVLPTLLSWKESLIALDIKGENWAL
;
A
#
# COMPACT_ATOMS: atom_id res chain seq x y z
N MET A 1 -0.74 -5.96 31.84
CA MET A 1 -0.80 -5.72 30.38
C MET A 1 0.39 -6.43 29.76
N SER A 2 0.18 -7.65 29.24
CA SER A 2 1.26 -8.49 28.71
C SER A 2 1.62 -8.02 27.30
N ASP A 3 2.86 -7.55 27.14
CA ASP A 3 3.46 -7.35 25.82
C ASP A 3 3.59 -8.72 25.15
N LYS A 4 2.67 -9.01 24.23
CA LYS A 4 2.80 -10.19 23.39
C LYS A 4 3.93 -9.94 22.39
N PRO A 5 4.95 -10.81 22.32
CA PRO A 5 5.99 -10.71 21.31
C PRO A 5 5.34 -10.72 19.91
N LYS A 6 5.61 -9.67 19.12
CA LYS A 6 5.21 -9.59 17.71
C LYS A 6 6.08 -10.53 16.91
N TYR A 7 5.58 -11.74 16.65
CA TYR A 7 6.18 -12.66 15.70
C TYR A 7 5.57 -12.48 14.30
N GLY A 8 6.42 -12.44 13.27
CA GLY A 8 6.06 -12.22 11.88
C GLY A 8 6.60 -10.88 11.36
N LEU A 9 7.24 -10.91 10.19
CA LEU A 9 7.74 -9.71 9.50
C LEU A 9 6.57 -8.74 9.29
N GLY A 10 6.62 -7.59 9.96
CA GLY A 10 5.59 -6.57 9.85
C GLY A 10 5.42 -6.14 8.40
N SER A 11 4.22 -6.29 7.84
CA SER A 11 3.94 -5.80 6.49
C SER A 11 4.10 -4.28 6.47
N ILE A 12 5.13 -3.79 5.78
CA ILE A 12 5.33 -2.35 5.57
C ILE A 12 4.11 -1.83 4.81
N LYS A 13 3.38 -0.89 5.42
CA LYS A 13 2.23 -0.24 4.78
C LYS A 13 2.74 0.49 3.53
N LYS A 14 2.23 0.11 2.36
CA LYS A 14 2.49 0.87 1.13
C LYS A 14 1.89 2.28 1.28
N HIS A 15 2.75 3.30 1.24
CA HIS A 15 2.33 4.70 1.26
C HIS A 15 1.64 5.05 -0.06
N LYS A 16 0.31 4.94 -0.10
CA LYS A 16 -0.53 5.32 -1.27
C LYS A 16 -0.66 6.84 -1.46
N PHE A 17 -0.10 7.65 -0.55
CA PHE A 17 -0.38 9.09 -0.48
C PHE A 17 0.42 9.94 -1.48
N PHE A 18 1.60 9.47 -1.91
CA PHE A 18 2.51 10.29 -2.72
C PHE A 18 1.99 10.57 -4.15
N TRP A 19 1.15 9.70 -4.71
CA TRP A 19 0.65 9.86 -6.09
C TRP A 19 -0.40 10.98 -6.23
N LEU A 20 -1.11 11.31 -5.15
CA LEU A 20 -2.11 12.39 -5.15
C LEU A 20 -1.50 13.79 -5.16
N LEU A 21 -0.23 13.95 -4.75
CA LEU A 21 0.46 15.24 -4.72
C LEU A 21 1.01 15.66 -6.08
N TYR A 22 1.31 14.69 -6.96
CA TYR A 22 1.86 14.93 -8.29
C TYR A 22 1.00 15.83 -9.19
N PRO A 23 -0.33 15.61 -9.35
CA PRO A 23 -1.17 16.50 -10.17
C PRO A 23 -1.24 17.92 -9.59
N ALA A 24 -1.22 18.08 -8.26
CA ALA A 24 -1.19 19.40 -7.63
C ALA A 24 0.12 20.16 -7.92
N ILE A 25 1.26 19.45 -7.88
CA ILE A 25 2.57 20.01 -8.23
C ILE A 25 2.63 20.42 -9.71
N LEU A 26 2.13 19.58 -10.61
CA LEU A 26 2.06 19.92 -12.04
C LEU A 26 1.21 21.17 -12.30
N PHE A 27 0.05 21.25 -11.65
CA PHE A 27 -0.83 22.41 -11.76
C PHE A 27 -0.15 23.70 -11.27
N LEU A 28 0.55 23.65 -10.14
CA LEU A 28 1.31 24.79 -9.61
C LEU A 28 2.45 25.20 -10.55
N LEU A 29 3.23 24.24 -11.07
CA LEU A 29 4.30 24.54 -12.04
C LEU A 29 3.75 25.16 -13.33
N ALA A 30 2.61 24.67 -13.82
CA ALA A 30 1.95 25.24 -14.99
C ALA A 30 1.53 26.69 -14.72
N LEU A 31 0.89 26.99 -13.58
CA LEU A 31 0.51 28.35 -13.22
C LEU A 31 1.71 29.29 -13.12
N ILE A 32 2.83 28.82 -12.56
CA ILE A 32 4.07 29.60 -12.47
C ILE A 32 4.62 29.88 -13.88
N ALA A 33 4.71 28.87 -14.74
CA ALA A 33 5.21 29.04 -16.11
C ALA A 33 4.35 30.03 -16.91
N PHE A 34 3.02 29.87 -16.86
CA PHE A 34 2.07 30.79 -17.49
C PHE A 34 2.19 32.22 -16.94
N SER A 35 2.40 32.37 -15.63
CA SER A 35 2.63 33.67 -15.01
C SER A 35 3.94 34.30 -15.50
N VAL A 36 5.02 33.54 -15.60
CA VAL A 36 6.30 34.05 -16.11
C VAL A 36 6.16 34.53 -17.55
N ALA A 37 5.51 33.73 -18.41
CA ALA A 37 5.28 34.09 -19.81
C ALA A 37 4.52 35.42 -19.93
N THR A 38 3.40 35.52 -19.20
CA THR A 38 2.55 36.73 -19.23
C THR A 38 3.28 37.95 -18.69
N GLN A 39 4.02 37.81 -17.58
CA GLN A 39 4.71 38.94 -16.96
C GLN A 39 5.92 39.40 -17.78
N GLN A 40 6.60 38.49 -18.47
CA GLN A 40 7.70 38.85 -19.36
C GLN A 40 7.21 39.70 -20.54
N VAL A 41 6.12 39.30 -21.19
CA VAL A 41 5.49 40.10 -22.25
C VAL A 41 5.02 41.45 -21.71
N ALA A 42 4.35 41.46 -20.55
CA ALA A 42 3.92 42.70 -19.90
C ALA A 42 5.08 43.66 -19.60
N ALA A 43 6.20 43.15 -19.11
CA ALA A 43 7.39 43.93 -18.80
C ALA A 43 8.03 44.52 -20.06
N THR A 44 8.11 43.75 -21.16
CA THR A 44 8.64 44.23 -22.44
C THR A 44 7.83 45.41 -22.99
N TYR A 45 6.51 45.41 -22.78
CA TYR A 45 5.61 46.50 -23.20
C TYR A 45 5.31 47.52 -22.09
N ASN A 46 6.11 47.57 -21.00
CA ASN A 46 5.92 48.49 -19.88
C ASN A 46 4.49 48.53 -19.31
N TYR A 47 3.85 47.36 -19.18
CA TYR A 47 2.50 47.22 -18.62
C TYR A 47 1.43 48.05 -19.35
N HIS A 48 1.56 48.16 -20.68
CA HIS A 48 0.71 48.98 -21.54
C HIS A 48 -0.80 48.77 -21.26
N PRO A 49 -1.63 49.82 -21.21
CA PRO A 49 -3.07 49.70 -20.92
C PRO A 49 -3.86 48.84 -21.91
N ALA A 50 -3.35 48.66 -23.13
CA ALA A 50 -3.99 47.82 -24.16
C ALA A 50 -3.89 46.31 -23.87
N LEU A 51 -3.02 45.90 -22.96
CA LEU A 51 -2.95 44.52 -22.49
C LEU A 51 -4.10 44.28 -21.51
N ASN A 52 -5.05 43.42 -21.91
CA ASN A 52 -6.18 43.04 -21.07
C ASN A 52 -5.78 41.99 -20.01
N GLY A 53 -6.53 41.90 -18.91
CA GLY A 53 -6.34 40.85 -17.89
C GLY A 53 -5.46 41.24 -16.69
N LYS A 54 -5.36 42.53 -16.38
CA LYS A 54 -4.74 43.02 -15.13
C LYS A 54 -5.57 42.56 -13.92
N ILE A 55 -4.93 41.92 -12.95
CA ILE A 55 -5.49 41.60 -11.63
C ILE A 55 -5.21 42.74 -10.66
N PHE A 56 -3.95 43.19 -10.62
CA PHE A 56 -3.46 44.30 -9.80
C PHE A 56 -2.55 45.20 -10.64
N ASP A 57 -2.22 46.38 -10.13
CA ASP A 57 -1.29 47.27 -10.82
C ASP A 57 0.08 46.57 -10.96
N GLY A 58 0.48 46.31 -12.21
CA GLY A 58 1.67 45.52 -12.50
C GLY A 58 1.50 43.99 -12.46
N TRP A 59 0.29 43.43 -12.32
CA TRP A 59 0.11 41.96 -12.35
C TRP A 59 -1.02 41.48 -13.27
N TYR A 60 -0.71 40.54 -14.16
CA TYR A 60 -1.65 39.96 -15.11
C TYR A 60 -2.02 38.51 -14.78
N VAL A 61 -3.19 38.07 -15.24
CA VAL A 61 -3.61 36.66 -15.12
C VAL A 61 -2.64 35.74 -15.90
N PRO A 62 -2.23 34.59 -15.35
CA PRO A 62 -1.26 33.69 -15.99
C PRO A 62 -1.61 33.28 -17.43
N TRP A 63 -2.90 33.17 -17.76
CA TRP A 63 -3.37 32.75 -19.09
C TRP A 63 -3.56 33.91 -20.09
N ALA A 64 -3.27 35.16 -19.74
CA ALA A 64 -3.52 36.32 -20.62
C ALA A 64 -2.74 36.24 -21.94
N ILE A 65 -1.56 35.62 -21.91
CA ILE A 65 -0.72 35.40 -23.09
C ILE A 65 -1.45 34.64 -24.23
N ILE A 66 -2.41 33.76 -23.90
CA ILE A 66 -3.22 33.03 -24.89
C ILE A 66 -4.14 33.99 -25.67
N GLY A 67 -4.67 35.01 -24.99
CA GLY A 67 -5.47 36.05 -25.64
C GLY A 67 -4.60 37.00 -26.46
N TRP A 68 -3.43 37.37 -25.93
CA TRP A 68 -2.52 38.31 -26.60
C TRP A 68 -1.91 37.74 -27.88
N SER A 69 -1.66 36.43 -27.94
CA SER A 69 -1.14 35.78 -29.16
C SER A 69 -2.09 35.90 -30.36
N GLN A 70 -3.39 35.95 -30.12
CA GLN A 70 -4.40 36.14 -31.19
C GLN A 70 -4.65 37.63 -31.48
N GLN A 71 -4.61 38.49 -30.45
CA GLN A 71 -4.93 39.92 -30.58
C GLN A 71 -3.78 40.73 -31.18
N PHE A 72 -2.53 40.32 -30.95
CA PHE A 72 -1.34 41.06 -31.37
C PHE A 72 -0.39 40.17 -32.19
N PRO A 73 -0.68 39.89 -33.46
CA PRO A 73 0.22 39.13 -34.33
C PRO A 73 1.60 39.77 -34.49
N GLU A 74 1.69 41.10 -34.38
CA GLU A 74 2.96 41.83 -34.46
C GLU A 74 3.87 41.60 -33.24
N ALA A 75 3.29 41.19 -32.11
CA ALA A 75 4.02 40.85 -30.88
C ALA A 75 4.48 39.39 -30.84
N ALA A 76 4.28 38.62 -31.93
CA ALA A 76 4.56 37.18 -31.98
C ALA A 76 5.98 36.85 -31.52
N LYS A 77 7.00 37.59 -31.96
CA LYS A 77 8.39 37.33 -31.56
C LYS A 77 8.63 37.45 -30.05
N VAL A 78 8.06 38.47 -29.42
CA VAL A 78 8.19 38.69 -27.97
C VAL A 78 7.42 37.63 -27.19
N ILE A 79 6.25 37.22 -27.70
CA ILE A 79 5.44 36.14 -27.14
C ILE A 79 6.15 34.80 -27.28
N ASP A 80 6.80 34.53 -28.41
CA ASP A 80 7.56 33.30 -28.66
C ASP A 80 8.77 33.20 -27.72
N ASP A 81 9.53 34.29 -27.56
CA ASP A 81 10.67 34.36 -26.63
C ASP A 81 10.24 34.16 -25.16
N ALA A 82 9.11 34.78 -24.77
CA ALA A 82 8.51 34.59 -23.44
C ALA A 82 7.97 33.16 -23.25
N THR A 83 7.40 32.57 -24.29
CA THR A 83 6.90 31.19 -24.29
C THR A 83 8.04 30.21 -24.12
N LEU A 84 9.15 30.38 -24.85
CA LEU A 84 10.35 29.55 -24.72
C LEU A 84 10.92 29.61 -23.29
N THR A 85 11.00 30.82 -22.72
CA THR A 85 11.48 31.01 -21.34
C THR A 85 10.58 30.29 -20.33
N SER A 86 9.26 30.39 -20.49
CA SER A 86 8.29 29.71 -19.62
C SER A 86 8.33 28.19 -19.73
N GLN A 87 8.60 27.65 -20.92
CA GLN A 87 8.76 26.21 -21.12
C GLN A 87 9.96 25.68 -20.33
N LEU A 88 11.08 26.42 -20.29
CA LEU A 88 12.23 26.04 -19.48
C LEU A 88 11.91 26.05 -17.98
N VAL A 89 11.16 27.05 -17.50
CA VAL A 89 10.69 27.15 -16.10
C VAL A 89 9.77 25.99 -15.72
N PHE A 90 9.01 25.44 -16.68
CA PHE A 90 8.18 24.26 -16.45
C PHE A 90 8.98 22.96 -16.49
N VAL A 91 9.81 22.79 -17.52
CA VAL A 91 10.48 21.54 -17.87
C VAL A 91 11.63 21.21 -16.91
N VAL A 92 12.46 22.20 -16.54
CA VAL A 92 13.64 21.96 -15.68
C VAL A 92 13.26 21.41 -14.30
N PRO A 93 12.34 22.04 -13.54
CA PRO A 93 11.90 21.49 -12.26
C PRO A 93 11.18 20.15 -12.40
N LEU A 94 10.42 19.95 -13.48
CA LEU A 94 9.73 18.69 -13.75
C LEU A 94 10.73 17.53 -13.88
N PHE A 95 11.79 17.70 -14.67
CA PHE A 95 12.85 16.69 -14.81
C PHE A 95 13.65 16.51 -13.51
N ALA A 96 13.90 17.57 -12.75
CA ALA A 96 14.56 17.46 -11.44
C ALA A 96 13.72 16.65 -10.44
N ILE A 97 12.42 16.93 -10.34
CA ILE A 97 11.48 16.19 -9.48
C ILE A 97 11.39 14.74 -9.94
N PHE A 98 11.27 14.50 -11.25
CA PHE A 98 11.22 13.15 -11.82
C PHE A 98 12.52 12.37 -11.56
N GLY A 99 13.68 13.02 -11.72
CA GLY A 99 14.99 12.43 -11.47
C GLY A 99 15.19 12.07 -10.00
N LEU A 100 14.84 12.99 -9.08
CA LEU A 100 14.84 12.73 -7.64
C LEU A 100 13.88 11.60 -7.28
N TRP A 101 12.67 11.61 -7.84
CA TRP A 101 11.69 10.55 -7.64
C TRP A 101 12.20 9.19 -8.08
N GLN A 102 12.78 9.09 -9.28
CA GLN A 102 13.43 7.87 -9.76
C GLN A 102 14.60 7.44 -8.88
N PHE A 103 15.42 8.38 -8.40
CA PHE A 103 16.53 8.07 -7.53
C PHE A 103 16.08 7.50 -6.17
N PHE A 104 15.08 8.11 -5.54
CA PHE A 104 14.55 7.66 -4.25
C PHE A 104 13.64 6.43 -4.34
N MET A 105 12.97 6.21 -5.48
CA MET A 105 12.16 5.02 -5.72
C MET A 105 12.95 3.79 -6.15
N ARG A 106 14.26 3.92 -6.36
CA ARG A 106 15.18 2.78 -6.51
C ARG A 106 15.47 2.09 -5.17
N THR A 107 14.47 1.94 -4.31
CA THR A 107 14.54 0.87 -3.33
C THR A 107 14.37 -0.43 -4.09
N PRO A 108 15.38 -1.32 -4.16
CA PRO A 108 15.13 -2.67 -4.64
C PRO A 108 13.95 -3.19 -3.82
N ASN A 109 12.97 -3.80 -4.48
CA ASN A 109 12.09 -4.72 -3.80
C ASN A 109 12.99 -5.85 -3.29
N LEU A 110 13.69 -5.63 -2.18
CA LEU A 110 14.19 -6.73 -1.37
C LEU A 110 12.93 -7.55 -1.15
N TYR A 111 12.92 -8.74 -1.74
CA TYR A 111 11.90 -9.72 -1.44
C TYR A 111 11.99 -9.90 0.07
N ASN A 112 11.10 -9.22 0.80
CA ASN A 112 11.09 -9.27 2.26
C ASN A 112 10.83 -10.71 2.76
N ASP A 113 10.46 -11.60 1.84
CA ASP A 113 10.26 -13.03 2.03
C ASP A 113 11.50 -13.87 1.66
N LEU A 114 12.72 -13.33 1.75
CA LEU A 114 13.98 -14.10 1.57
C LEU A 114 14.03 -15.38 2.44
N HIS A 115 13.35 -15.35 3.60
CA HIS A 115 13.22 -16.48 4.52
C HIS A 115 11.80 -17.08 4.55
N GLY A 116 10.97 -16.74 3.57
CA GLY A 116 9.59 -17.20 3.44
C GLY A 116 8.55 -16.18 3.92
N SER A 117 7.35 -16.28 3.35
CA SER A 117 6.19 -15.42 3.62
C SER A 117 5.33 -15.92 4.79
N ALA A 118 5.84 -16.87 5.57
CA ALA A 118 5.14 -17.48 6.68
C ALA A 118 4.79 -16.43 7.74
N ARG A 119 3.52 -16.38 8.12
CA ARG A 119 3.01 -15.48 9.15
C ARG A 119 1.95 -16.20 9.96
N TRP A 120 1.72 -15.72 11.19
CA TRP A 120 0.58 -16.17 11.98
C TRP A 120 -0.73 -15.94 11.24
N ALA A 121 -1.58 -16.97 11.28
CA ALA A 121 -2.89 -16.95 10.65
C ALA A 121 -3.80 -15.92 11.35
N LYS A 122 -4.52 -15.15 10.54
CA LYS A 122 -5.64 -14.30 10.98
C LYS A 122 -6.94 -15.10 10.85
N LYS A 123 -8.01 -14.62 11.50
CA LYS A 123 -9.35 -15.23 11.43
C LYS A 123 -9.80 -15.61 10.01
N LYS A 124 -9.56 -14.72 9.04
CA LYS A 124 -9.89 -14.96 7.61
C LYS A 124 -9.10 -16.12 7.01
N ASP A 125 -7.83 -16.29 7.38
CA ASP A 125 -7.00 -17.40 6.89
C ASP A 125 -7.50 -18.74 7.45
N ILE A 126 -7.86 -18.76 8.73
CA ILE A 126 -8.40 -19.94 9.44
C ILE A 126 -9.77 -20.34 8.86
N GLN A 127 -10.64 -19.35 8.60
CA GLN A 127 -11.92 -19.56 7.92
C GLN A 127 -11.72 -20.15 6.52
N LYS A 128 -10.80 -19.57 5.74
CA LYS A 128 -10.48 -20.06 4.39
C LYS A 128 -9.93 -21.50 4.41
N ALA A 129 -9.15 -21.84 5.44
CA ALA A 129 -8.65 -23.19 5.65
C ALA A 129 -9.72 -24.17 6.17
N GLY A 130 -10.95 -23.71 6.45
CA GLY A 130 -12.05 -24.55 6.92
C GLY A 130 -11.88 -25.08 8.35
N LEU A 131 -10.97 -24.50 9.14
CA LEU A 131 -10.59 -25.06 10.44
C LEU A 131 -11.60 -24.77 11.57
N PHE A 132 -12.57 -23.88 11.35
CA PHE A 132 -13.67 -23.63 12.28
C PHE A 132 -14.82 -24.65 12.12
N ALA A 133 -14.57 -25.80 11.50
CA ALA A 133 -15.56 -26.85 11.33
C ALA A 133 -15.84 -27.59 12.66
N ASP A 134 -17.08 -28.04 12.81
CA ASP A 134 -17.51 -28.85 13.96
C ASP A 134 -17.20 -30.35 13.78
N LYS A 135 -16.51 -30.74 12.72
CA LYS A 135 -16.14 -32.12 12.41
C LYS A 135 -14.66 -32.20 12.11
N GLY A 136 -14.06 -33.36 12.39
CA GLY A 136 -12.67 -33.64 12.09
C GLY A 136 -11.79 -33.79 13.33
N VAL A 137 -10.51 -34.00 13.07
CA VAL A 137 -9.47 -34.17 14.08
C VAL A 137 -9.11 -32.81 14.66
N TYR A 138 -8.93 -32.74 15.98
CA TYR A 138 -8.46 -31.51 16.61
C TYR A 138 -7.00 -31.23 16.22
N VAL A 139 -6.74 -30.05 15.66
CA VAL A 139 -5.40 -29.63 15.23
C VAL A 139 -4.86 -28.43 16.02
N GLY A 140 -5.65 -27.88 16.93
CA GLY A 140 -5.22 -26.82 17.84
C GLY A 140 -6.36 -25.94 18.32
N GLY A 141 -6.01 -24.72 18.74
CA GLY A 141 -6.96 -23.71 19.16
C GLY A 141 -6.48 -22.31 18.79
N TRP A 142 -7.41 -21.43 18.43
CA TRP A 142 -7.16 -20.03 18.13
C TRP A 142 -7.90 -19.14 19.13
N GLN A 143 -7.15 -18.32 19.85
CA GLN A 143 -7.67 -17.42 20.88
C GLN A 143 -8.14 -16.09 20.25
N ASP A 144 -9.45 -15.85 20.24
CA ASP A 144 -10.07 -14.57 19.87
C ASP A 144 -10.42 -13.79 21.15
N LYS A 145 -9.44 -13.00 21.63
CA LYS A 145 -9.53 -12.27 22.91
C LYS A 145 -9.79 -13.21 24.09
N GLU A 146 -11.03 -13.35 24.53
CA GLU A 146 -11.47 -14.19 25.65
C GLU A 146 -12.04 -15.54 25.17
N ASN A 147 -12.37 -15.66 23.88
CA ASN A 147 -12.95 -16.89 23.32
C ASN A 147 -11.87 -17.79 22.71
N LEU A 148 -11.79 -19.03 23.16
CA LEU A 148 -10.98 -20.05 22.51
C LEU A 148 -11.81 -20.78 21.46
N HIS A 149 -11.38 -20.72 20.20
CA HIS A 149 -11.97 -21.50 19.12
C HIS A 149 -11.12 -22.73 18.83
N TYR A 150 -11.67 -23.92 19.03
CA TYR A 150 -11.00 -25.15 18.63
C TYR A 150 -10.91 -25.24 17.11
N LEU A 151 -9.75 -25.68 16.63
CA LEU A 151 -9.50 -25.88 15.21
C LEU A 151 -9.58 -27.36 14.89
N ARG A 152 -10.41 -27.72 13.91
CA ARG A 152 -10.58 -29.11 13.47
C ARG A 152 -10.33 -29.24 11.98
N HIS A 153 -9.68 -30.33 11.59
CA HIS A 153 -9.41 -30.68 10.21
C HIS A 153 -10.16 -31.95 9.82
N SER A 154 -11.01 -31.85 8.80
CA SER A 154 -11.83 -32.94 8.24
C SER A 154 -11.52 -33.21 6.77
N GLY A 155 -10.39 -32.72 6.27
CA GLY A 155 -9.94 -32.97 4.91
C GLY A 155 -9.33 -34.38 4.76
N ALA A 156 -9.01 -34.74 3.51
CA ALA A 156 -8.38 -36.01 3.18
C ALA A 156 -6.86 -36.00 3.47
N GLU A 157 -6.32 -34.85 3.87
CA GLU A 157 -4.91 -34.66 4.15
C GLU A 157 -4.47 -35.35 5.45
N HIS A 158 -3.24 -35.87 5.46
CA HIS A 158 -2.65 -36.44 6.68
C HIS A 158 -2.20 -35.36 7.65
N ILE A 159 -2.38 -35.63 8.95
CA ILE A 159 -1.96 -34.74 10.02
C ILE A 159 -0.72 -35.33 10.71
N LEU A 160 0.35 -34.54 10.78
CA LEU A 160 1.55 -34.88 11.54
C LEU A 160 1.60 -34.05 12.82
N VAL A 161 1.80 -34.73 13.95
CA VAL A 161 1.96 -34.07 15.26
C VAL A 161 3.38 -34.28 15.74
N PHE A 162 4.15 -33.20 15.79
CA PHE A 162 5.47 -33.20 16.39
C PHE A 162 5.40 -32.59 17.80
N ALA A 163 5.46 -33.45 18.83
CA ALA A 163 5.25 -33.02 20.21
C ALA A 163 6.15 -33.81 21.19
N PRO A 164 6.97 -33.14 22.04
CA PRO A 164 7.81 -33.80 23.05
C PRO A 164 7.02 -34.62 24.07
N THR A 165 7.69 -35.44 24.88
CA THR A 165 7.06 -36.12 26.02
C THR A 165 6.48 -35.09 27.01
N ARG A 166 5.32 -35.39 27.60
CA ARG A 166 4.60 -34.51 28.56
C ARG A 166 4.15 -33.14 28.01
N SER A 167 4.13 -32.97 26.69
CA SER A 167 3.59 -31.78 26.01
C SER A 167 2.06 -31.71 25.94
N GLY A 168 1.37 -32.76 26.41
CA GLY A 168 -0.10 -32.83 26.37
C GLY A 168 -0.70 -33.31 25.05
N LYS A 169 0.08 -33.92 24.12
CA LYS A 169 -0.48 -34.47 22.86
C LYS A 169 -1.65 -35.44 23.05
N GLY A 170 -1.65 -36.20 24.15
CA GLY A 170 -2.76 -37.09 24.52
C GLY A 170 -4.02 -36.29 24.81
N VAL A 171 -3.98 -35.46 25.85
CA VAL A 171 -5.13 -34.69 26.35
C VAL A 171 -5.61 -33.57 25.42
N GLY A 172 -4.71 -32.97 24.62
CA GLY A 172 -5.03 -31.81 23.78
C GLY A 172 -5.41 -32.14 22.34
N LEU A 173 -5.05 -33.35 21.85
CA LEU A 173 -5.27 -33.74 20.46
C LEU A 173 -5.89 -35.13 20.34
N VAL A 174 -5.27 -36.15 20.94
CA VAL A 174 -5.73 -37.54 20.80
C VAL A 174 -7.09 -37.74 21.46
N LEU A 175 -7.23 -37.49 22.76
CA LEU A 175 -8.47 -37.73 23.50
C LEU A 175 -9.66 -36.90 22.98
N PRO A 176 -9.54 -35.59 22.74
CA PRO A 176 -10.65 -34.81 22.18
C PRO A 176 -11.07 -35.32 20.81
N THR A 177 -10.12 -35.79 20.00
CA THR A 177 -10.45 -36.42 18.70
C THR A 177 -11.19 -37.71 18.92
N LEU A 178 -10.66 -38.66 19.70
CA LEU A 178 -11.31 -39.96 19.94
C LEU A 178 -12.73 -39.83 20.51
N LEU A 179 -12.97 -38.88 21.42
CA LEU A 179 -14.27 -38.67 22.05
C LEU A 179 -15.29 -37.94 21.17
N SER A 180 -14.82 -37.15 20.20
CA SER A 180 -15.70 -36.38 19.30
C SER A 180 -15.87 -36.99 17.92
N TRP A 181 -15.03 -37.96 17.56
CA TRP A 181 -15.03 -38.61 16.25
C TRP A 181 -16.31 -39.43 16.08
N LYS A 182 -17.07 -39.12 15.03
CA LYS A 182 -18.37 -39.77 14.75
C LYS A 182 -18.29 -40.88 13.70
N GLU A 183 -17.10 -41.09 13.14
CA GLU A 183 -16.86 -42.06 12.07
C GLU A 183 -16.07 -43.25 12.60
N SER A 184 -15.73 -44.20 11.72
CA SER A 184 -14.88 -45.32 12.09
C SER A 184 -13.44 -44.85 12.35
N LEU A 185 -12.79 -45.46 13.34
CA LEU A 185 -11.41 -45.15 13.71
C LEU A 185 -10.71 -46.42 14.20
N ILE A 186 -9.45 -46.57 13.81
CA ILE A 186 -8.53 -47.58 14.33
C ILE A 186 -7.43 -46.84 15.09
N ALA A 187 -7.29 -47.13 16.38
CA ALA A 187 -6.26 -46.53 17.23
C ALA A 187 -5.19 -47.57 17.59
N LEU A 188 -3.92 -47.23 17.37
CA LEU A 188 -2.81 -47.98 17.94
C LEU A 188 -2.48 -47.40 19.33
N ASP A 189 -2.94 -48.07 20.38
CA ASP A 189 -2.71 -47.67 21.76
C ASP A 189 -1.73 -48.62 22.45
N ILE A 190 -0.43 -48.38 22.25
CA ILE A 190 0.65 -49.22 22.82
C ILE A 190 0.60 -49.25 24.36
N LYS A 191 0.06 -48.20 25.00
CA LYS A 191 0.08 -48.06 26.45
C LYS A 191 -1.24 -48.41 27.13
N GLY A 192 -2.34 -48.52 26.38
CA GLY A 192 -3.67 -48.70 26.92
C GLY A 192 -4.26 -47.44 27.59
N GLU A 193 -3.63 -46.27 27.43
CA GLU A 193 -4.06 -45.02 28.09
C GLU A 193 -5.38 -44.49 27.51
N ASN A 194 -5.69 -44.78 26.24
CA ASN A 194 -6.92 -44.35 25.60
C ASN A 194 -8.07 -45.33 25.85
N TRP A 195 -7.77 -46.63 25.95
CA TRP A 195 -8.77 -47.66 26.23
C TRP A 195 -9.28 -47.62 27.68
N ALA A 196 -8.41 -47.27 28.63
CA ALA A 196 -8.74 -47.25 30.05
C ALA A 196 -9.54 -46.02 30.52
N LEU A 197 -10.01 -45.17 29.59
CA LEU A 197 -10.86 -44.01 29.86
C LEU A 197 -12.33 -44.39 30.01
#